data_AF-A0A0E3Q7C2-F1
#
_entry.id   AF-A0A0E3Q7C2-F1
#
_cell.length_a   1.000
_cell.length_b   1.000
_cell.length_c   1.000
_cell.angle_alpha   90.00
_cell.angle_beta   90.00
_cell.angle_gamma   90.00
#
_symmetry.space_group_name_H-M   'P 1'
#
loop_
_entity.id
_entity.type
_entity.pdbx_description
1 polymer ?
#
loop_
_entity_poly.entity_id
_entity_poly.type
_entity_poly.pdbx_seq_one_letter_code
_entity_poly.pdbx_strand_id
1 'polypeptide(L)'
;MSEECLLVLKESFYDELSKKISSTAKVHKDSIFLTLLRERKNNVMQNLDNSAVFSENADPQIINELIERGFIRCGNDLSKYVMTAKGVWEVERRLDKISLTKLMDDIDEYKYDISWGEKLTDKEKVVILSLIALRSFHEKTPLNRKNGKKAIQNIHEIILKTIEFLNNSIEGFKYSIPDETRESPVNSVFARLVNLPQNTRRIYKFNEKEGKSWLDIYDEEKGMISEEKLSYLLWKVFGGNLSFEDQTKIDSFCNNILYTHKNYVYSLEELTNFIFADICYQNAISNSLFKIAENSALWEELDKAKKKK
;
A
#
# COMPACT_ATOMS: atom_id res chain seq x y z
N MET A 1 10.52 -17.04 -40.21
CA MET A 1 10.36 -18.20 -39.32
C MET A 1 9.66 -19.24 -40.14
N SER A 2 10.26 -20.42 -40.29
CA SER A 2 9.59 -21.54 -40.97
C SER A 2 8.33 -21.95 -40.20
N GLU A 3 7.37 -22.55 -40.89
CA GLU A 3 6.17 -23.10 -40.24
C GLU A 3 6.55 -24.17 -39.22
N GLU A 4 7.60 -24.94 -39.51
CA GLU A 4 8.16 -25.95 -38.63
C GLU A 4 8.72 -25.36 -37.32
N CYS A 5 9.46 -24.25 -37.39
CA CYS A 5 9.92 -23.54 -36.20
C CYS A 5 8.75 -23.02 -35.35
N LEU A 6 7.70 -22.51 -35.99
CA LEU A 6 6.50 -22.05 -35.29
C LEU A 6 5.79 -23.22 -34.58
N LEU A 7 5.70 -24.37 -35.25
CA LEU A 7 5.06 -25.57 -34.72
C LEU A 7 5.79 -26.05 -33.47
N VAL A 8 7.13 -26.20 -33.54
CA VAL A 8 7.95 -26.60 -32.38
C VAL A 8 7.85 -25.59 -31.24
N LEU A 9 7.90 -24.29 -31.54
CA LEU A 9 7.75 -23.24 -30.53
C LEU A 9 6.40 -23.33 -29.81
N LYS A 10 5.33 -23.65 -30.53
CA LYS A 10 4.00 -23.79 -29.96
C LYS A 10 3.86 -25.10 -29.18
N GLU A 11 4.04 -26.24 -29.85
CA GLU A 11 3.67 -27.55 -29.31
C GLU A 11 4.66 -28.04 -28.24
N SER A 12 5.95 -27.76 -28.41
CA SER A 12 6.97 -28.23 -27.46
C SER A 12 7.17 -27.28 -26.28
N PHE A 13 7.12 -25.97 -26.53
CA PHE A 13 7.43 -24.96 -25.50
C PHE A 13 6.19 -24.30 -24.91
N TYR A 14 5.34 -23.70 -25.75
CA TYR A 14 4.18 -22.94 -25.26
C TYR A 14 3.14 -23.83 -24.59
N ASP A 15 2.79 -24.97 -25.18
CA ASP A 15 1.76 -25.84 -24.64
C ASP A 15 2.18 -26.46 -23.29
N GLU A 16 3.45 -26.84 -23.15
CA GLU A 16 3.98 -27.34 -21.86
C GLU A 16 3.98 -26.24 -20.80
N LEU A 17 4.44 -25.03 -21.13
CA LEU A 17 4.39 -23.87 -20.23
C LEU A 17 2.94 -23.53 -19.83
N SER A 18 2.03 -23.49 -20.79
CA SER A 18 0.61 -23.21 -20.59
C SER A 18 -0.04 -24.25 -19.68
N LYS A 19 0.25 -25.53 -19.89
CA LYS A 19 -0.23 -26.64 -19.06
C LYS A 19 0.26 -26.53 -17.63
N LYS A 20 1.55 -26.22 -17.41
CA LYS A 20 2.12 -26.05 -16.07
C LYS A 20 1.49 -24.89 -15.34
N ILE A 21 1.41 -23.72 -15.97
CA ILE A 21 0.80 -22.53 -15.37
C ILE A 21 -0.68 -22.77 -15.06
N SER A 22 -1.43 -23.38 -15.98
CA SER A 22 -2.85 -23.69 -15.75
C SER A 22 -3.08 -24.68 -14.60
N SER A 23 -2.08 -25.51 -14.27
CA SER A 23 -2.14 -26.44 -13.14
C SER A 23 -1.78 -25.80 -11.79
N THR A 24 -1.03 -24.70 -11.79
CA THR A 24 -0.52 -24.05 -10.57
C THR A 24 -1.20 -22.72 -10.26
N ALA A 25 -1.78 -22.07 -11.27
CA ALA A 25 -2.40 -20.75 -11.16
C ALA A 25 -3.60 -20.61 -12.10
N LYS A 26 -4.49 -19.67 -11.77
CA LYS A 26 -5.56 -19.25 -12.68
C LYS A 26 -4.97 -18.38 -13.78
N VAL A 27 -5.17 -18.78 -15.03
CA VAL A 27 -4.74 -17.99 -16.21
C VAL A 27 -5.53 -16.67 -16.26
N HIS A 28 -4.81 -15.57 -16.40
CA HIS A 28 -5.37 -14.22 -16.47
C HIS A 28 -5.74 -13.86 -17.91
N LYS A 29 -7.01 -13.51 -18.14
CA LYS A 29 -7.56 -13.11 -19.46
C LYS A 29 -7.15 -14.07 -20.60
N ASP A 30 -7.12 -15.37 -20.31
CA ASP A 30 -6.73 -16.44 -21.24
C ASP A 30 -5.33 -16.27 -21.88
N SER A 31 -4.44 -15.48 -21.25
CA SER A 31 -3.08 -15.20 -21.70
C SER A 31 -2.05 -15.62 -20.65
N ILE A 32 -1.15 -16.50 -21.05
CA ILE A 32 0.03 -16.89 -20.29
C ILE A 32 0.98 -15.71 -20.16
N PHE A 33 1.12 -14.90 -21.21
CA PHE A 33 1.97 -13.71 -21.18
C PHE A 33 1.53 -12.75 -20.07
N LEU A 34 0.24 -12.37 -20.03
CA LEU A 34 -0.29 -11.48 -19.00
C LEU A 34 -0.24 -12.11 -17.61
N THR A 35 -0.46 -13.43 -17.51
CA THR A 35 -0.33 -14.16 -16.23
C THR A 35 1.08 -14.01 -15.66
N LEU A 36 2.11 -14.30 -16.47
CA LEU A 36 3.52 -14.23 -16.04
C LEU A 36 3.97 -12.80 -15.72
N LEU A 37 3.42 -11.78 -16.39
CA LEU A 37 3.71 -10.37 -16.07
C LEU A 37 3.23 -9.96 -14.67
N ARG A 38 2.16 -10.58 -14.17
CA ARG A 38 1.58 -10.29 -12.85
C ARG A 38 2.15 -11.18 -11.74
N GLU A 39 2.85 -12.25 -12.09
CA GLU A 39 3.45 -13.17 -11.12
C GLU A 39 4.74 -12.62 -10.48
N ARG A 40 5.07 -13.17 -9.30
CA ARG A 40 6.34 -12.89 -8.63
C ARG A 40 7.48 -13.63 -9.34
N LYS A 41 8.67 -13.01 -9.37
CA LYS A 41 9.88 -13.56 -10.03
C LYS A 41 10.17 -15.03 -9.71
N ASN A 42 10.03 -15.45 -8.44
CA ASN A 42 10.32 -16.83 -8.04
C ASN A 42 9.30 -17.83 -8.62
N ASN A 43 8.03 -17.45 -8.70
CA ASN A 43 6.99 -18.30 -9.31
C ASN A 43 7.22 -18.42 -10.82
N VAL A 44 7.53 -17.29 -11.48
CA VAL A 44 7.90 -17.27 -12.90
C VAL A 44 9.08 -18.20 -13.15
N MET A 45 10.13 -18.12 -12.34
CA MET A 45 11.31 -18.97 -12.45
C MET A 45 10.95 -20.46 -12.31
N GLN A 46 10.17 -20.82 -11.29
CA GLN A 46 9.73 -22.19 -11.06
C GLN A 46 8.85 -22.72 -12.20
N ASN A 47 7.92 -21.91 -12.70
CA ASN A 47 7.06 -22.26 -13.82
C ASN A 47 7.89 -22.50 -15.10
N LEU A 48 8.87 -21.64 -15.39
CA LEU A 48 9.78 -21.81 -16.51
C LEU A 48 10.61 -23.09 -16.38
N ASP A 49 11.23 -23.33 -15.22
CA ASP A 49 12.05 -24.52 -14.97
C ASP A 49 11.24 -25.83 -15.10
N ASN A 50 10.01 -25.84 -14.59
CA ASN A 50 9.11 -26.99 -14.66
C ASN A 50 8.56 -27.27 -16.07
N SER A 51 8.64 -26.27 -16.95
CA SER A 51 8.23 -26.36 -18.37
C SER A 51 9.41 -26.53 -19.33
N ALA A 52 10.62 -26.70 -18.79
CA ALA A 52 11.83 -26.73 -19.60
C ALA A 52 11.88 -27.98 -20.48
N VAL A 53 12.27 -27.79 -21.75
CA VAL A 53 12.32 -28.84 -22.77
C VAL A 53 13.78 -29.29 -22.95
N PHE A 54 14.03 -30.60 -22.95
CA PHE A 54 15.36 -31.14 -23.18
C PHE A 54 15.83 -30.94 -24.63
N SER A 55 17.11 -30.65 -24.81
CA SER A 55 17.76 -30.41 -26.10
C SER A 55 17.69 -31.61 -27.06
N GLU A 56 17.57 -32.82 -26.53
CA GLU A 56 17.49 -34.08 -27.29
C GLU A 56 16.13 -34.28 -28.00
N ASN A 57 15.10 -33.52 -27.63
CA ASN A 57 13.73 -33.70 -28.13
C ASN A 57 13.42 -32.85 -29.38
N ALA A 58 14.39 -32.11 -29.92
CA ALA A 58 14.16 -31.20 -31.05
C ALA A 58 15.35 -31.15 -32.02
N ASP A 59 15.06 -30.82 -33.28
CA ASP A 59 16.10 -30.62 -34.30
C ASP A 59 17.05 -29.48 -33.88
N PRO A 60 18.38 -29.71 -33.83
CA PRO A 60 19.36 -28.68 -33.48
C PRO A 60 19.27 -27.41 -34.34
N GLN A 61 18.91 -27.52 -35.63
CA GLN A 61 18.75 -26.36 -36.51
C GLN A 61 17.57 -25.49 -36.07
N ILE A 62 16.43 -26.12 -35.72
CA ILE A 62 15.24 -25.42 -35.22
C ILE A 62 15.54 -24.75 -33.89
N ILE A 63 16.20 -25.46 -32.96
CA ILE A 63 16.59 -24.91 -31.66
C ILE A 63 17.50 -23.68 -31.83
N ASN A 64 18.50 -23.77 -32.71
CA ASN A 64 19.38 -22.64 -32.99
C ASN A 64 18.60 -21.44 -33.56
N GLU A 65 17.68 -21.65 -34.51
CA GLU A 65 16.84 -20.56 -35.04
C GLU A 65 15.97 -19.93 -33.92
N LEU A 66 15.39 -20.74 -33.03
CA LEU A 66 14.56 -20.23 -31.93
C LEU A 66 15.39 -19.44 -30.90
N ILE A 67 16.63 -19.83 -30.64
CA ILE A 67 17.58 -19.10 -29.78
C ILE A 67 18.02 -17.80 -30.43
N GLU A 68 18.41 -17.82 -31.71
CA GLU A 68 18.85 -16.63 -32.46
C GLU A 68 17.74 -15.57 -32.54
N ARG A 69 16.50 -16.01 -32.70
CA ARG A 69 15.32 -15.12 -32.66
C ARG A 69 14.97 -14.66 -31.24
N GLY A 70 15.56 -15.28 -30.21
CA GLY A 70 15.34 -14.98 -28.81
C GLY A 70 13.98 -15.46 -28.28
N PHE A 71 13.38 -16.48 -28.89
CA PHE A 71 12.10 -17.05 -28.45
C PHE A 71 12.26 -18.07 -27.33
N ILE A 72 13.42 -18.74 -27.27
CA ILE A 72 13.82 -19.62 -26.18
C ILE A 72 15.21 -19.22 -25.68
N ARG A 73 15.63 -19.73 -24.53
CA ARG A 73 16.96 -19.58 -23.96
C ARG A 73 17.34 -20.81 -23.14
N CYS A 74 18.63 -20.98 -22.83
CA CYS A 74 19.07 -22.01 -21.89
C CYS A 74 18.39 -21.82 -20.52
N GLY A 75 17.89 -22.91 -19.96
CA GLY A 75 17.35 -22.96 -18.60
C GLY A 75 18.47 -23.05 -17.56
N ASN A 76 18.08 -23.33 -16.32
CA ASN A 76 19.03 -23.55 -15.23
C ASN A 76 19.86 -24.84 -15.40
N ASP A 77 19.35 -25.82 -16.16
CA ASP A 77 20.04 -27.02 -16.58
C ASP A 77 20.60 -26.82 -18.00
N LEU A 78 21.89 -27.08 -18.20
CA LEU A 78 22.59 -26.89 -19.48
C LEU A 78 22.00 -27.73 -20.63
N SER A 79 21.26 -28.79 -20.29
CA SER A 79 20.56 -29.66 -21.25
C SER A 79 19.13 -29.22 -21.57
N LYS A 80 18.65 -28.13 -20.99
CA LYS A 80 17.25 -27.71 -21.10
C LYS A 80 17.10 -26.28 -21.62
N TYR A 81 16.01 -26.07 -22.35
CA TYR A 81 15.61 -24.76 -22.86
C TYR A 81 14.28 -24.34 -22.27
N VAL A 82 14.14 -23.04 -22.02
CA VAL A 82 12.89 -22.42 -21.53
C VAL A 82 12.44 -21.34 -22.47
N MET A 83 11.13 -21.12 -22.54
CA MET A 83 10.56 -20.05 -23.34
C MET A 83 10.90 -18.67 -22.78
N THR A 84 11.10 -17.69 -23.65
CA THR A 84 11.22 -16.28 -23.26
C THR A 84 9.86 -15.58 -23.35
N ALA A 85 9.74 -14.40 -22.74
CA ALA A 85 8.57 -13.55 -22.92
C ALA A 85 8.30 -13.24 -24.41
N LYS A 86 9.36 -13.08 -25.22
CA LYS A 86 9.25 -12.86 -26.66
C LYS A 86 8.67 -14.06 -27.38
N GLY A 87 9.06 -15.28 -26.98
CA GLY A 87 8.48 -16.52 -27.51
C GLY A 87 7.00 -16.67 -27.16
N VAL A 88 6.63 -16.44 -25.90
CA VAL A 88 5.23 -16.48 -25.45
C VAL A 88 4.39 -15.46 -26.22
N TRP A 89 4.88 -14.22 -26.34
CA TRP A 89 4.22 -13.15 -27.09
C TRP A 89 3.98 -13.53 -28.56
N GLU A 90 4.98 -14.08 -29.24
CA GLU A 90 4.85 -14.41 -30.66
C GLU A 90 3.82 -15.51 -30.91
N VAL A 91 3.74 -16.52 -30.04
CA VAL A 91 2.70 -17.56 -30.11
C VAL A 91 1.32 -16.97 -29.80
N GLU A 92 1.17 -16.26 -28.69
CA GLU A 92 -0.14 -15.72 -28.27
C GLU A 92 -0.68 -14.65 -29.21
N ARG A 93 0.19 -13.84 -29.83
CA ARG A 93 -0.20 -12.85 -30.84
C ARG A 93 -0.75 -13.52 -32.09
N ARG A 94 -0.18 -14.65 -32.51
CA ARG A 94 -0.67 -15.42 -33.67
C ARG A 94 -1.96 -16.19 -33.38
N LEU A 95 -2.22 -16.49 -32.11
CA LEU A 95 -3.45 -17.11 -31.65
C LEU A 95 -4.55 -16.09 -31.28
N ASP A 96 -4.34 -14.80 -31.59
CA ASP A 96 -5.22 -13.67 -31.21
C ASP A 96 -5.55 -13.56 -29.71
N LYS A 97 -4.76 -14.23 -28.85
CA LYS A 97 -4.92 -14.18 -27.40
C LYS A 97 -4.47 -12.83 -26.85
N ILE A 98 -3.40 -12.26 -27.41
CA ILE A 98 -2.85 -10.98 -27.00
C ILE A 98 -2.67 -10.02 -28.18
N SER A 99 -2.84 -8.73 -27.91
CA SER A 99 -2.57 -7.62 -28.83
C SER A 99 -1.90 -6.48 -28.07
N LEU A 100 -1.37 -5.48 -28.79
CA LEU A 100 -0.80 -4.31 -28.13
C LEU A 100 -1.84 -3.58 -27.26
N THR A 101 -3.07 -3.44 -27.77
CA THR A 101 -4.19 -2.85 -27.02
C THR A 101 -4.48 -3.63 -25.75
N LYS A 102 -4.66 -4.97 -25.84
CA LYS A 102 -4.89 -5.81 -24.66
C LYS A 102 -3.77 -5.72 -23.63
N LEU A 103 -2.51 -5.59 -24.07
CA LEU A 103 -1.36 -5.41 -23.18
C LEU A 103 -1.39 -4.05 -22.48
N MET A 104 -1.65 -2.95 -23.22
CA MET A 104 -1.74 -1.61 -22.64
C MET A 104 -2.88 -1.54 -21.62
N ASP A 105 -4.07 -2.04 -21.98
CA ASP A 105 -5.22 -2.08 -21.09
C ASP A 105 -4.92 -2.89 -19.81
N ASP A 106 -4.17 -4.01 -19.94
CA ASP A 106 -3.78 -4.81 -18.78
C ASP A 106 -2.76 -4.13 -17.89
N ILE A 107 -1.79 -3.40 -18.47
CA ILE A 107 -0.81 -2.61 -17.73
C ILE A 107 -1.52 -1.48 -16.98
N ASP A 108 -2.45 -0.79 -17.63
CA ASP A 108 -3.24 0.27 -17.00
C ASP A 108 -4.01 -0.28 -15.80
N GLU A 109 -4.75 -1.38 -15.97
CA GLU A 109 -5.48 -2.05 -14.88
C GLU A 109 -4.54 -2.54 -13.76
N TYR A 110 -3.40 -3.12 -14.09
CA TYR A 110 -2.52 -3.75 -13.11
C TYR A 110 -1.61 -2.78 -12.35
N LYS A 111 -1.12 -1.74 -13.03
CA LYS A 111 -0.07 -0.84 -12.52
C LYS A 111 -0.54 0.59 -12.29
N TYR A 112 -1.44 1.10 -13.12
CA TYR A 112 -1.83 2.50 -13.09
C TYR A 112 -3.21 2.72 -12.46
N ASP A 113 -4.04 1.68 -12.34
CA ASP A 113 -5.31 1.72 -11.62
C ASP A 113 -5.11 1.67 -10.09
N ILE A 114 -4.42 2.66 -9.55
CA ILE A 114 -4.06 2.75 -8.12
C ILE A 114 -5.30 3.13 -7.31
N SER A 115 -5.88 2.23 -6.51
CA SER A 115 -6.97 2.60 -5.61
C SER A 115 -6.52 3.64 -4.57
N TRP A 116 -7.36 4.65 -4.37
CA TRP A 116 -7.10 5.76 -3.45
C TRP A 116 -8.28 5.91 -2.51
N GLY A 117 -7.99 6.20 -1.24
CA GLY A 117 -9.03 6.60 -0.30
C GLY A 117 -10.01 5.48 0.04
N GLU A 118 -9.57 4.24 0.22
CA GLU A 118 -10.45 3.25 0.84
C GLU A 118 -10.76 3.63 2.31
N LYS A 119 -11.75 2.97 2.91
CA LYS A 119 -12.09 3.17 4.32
C LYS A 119 -10.93 2.74 5.20
N LEU A 120 -10.65 3.51 6.25
CA LEU A 120 -9.70 3.10 7.27
C LEU A 120 -10.24 1.90 8.05
N THR A 121 -9.40 0.90 8.24
CA THR A 121 -9.61 -0.15 9.25
C THR A 121 -9.58 0.46 10.65
N ASP A 122 -10.16 -0.23 11.63
CA ASP A 122 -10.17 0.28 13.02
C ASP A 122 -8.75 0.49 13.58
N LYS A 123 -7.82 -0.40 13.24
CA LYS A 123 -6.38 -0.25 13.52
C LYS A 123 -5.80 1.04 12.93
N GLU A 124 -6.13 1.33 11.67
CA GLU A 124 -5.65 2.54 10.98
C GLU A 124 -6.26 3.82 11.57
N LYS A 125 -7.53 3.79 11.98
CA LYS A 125 -8.17 4.92 12.67
C LYS A 125 -7.44 5.28 13.98
N VAL A 126 -7.05 4.27 14.76
CA VAL A 126 -6.25 4.47 15.99
C VAL A 126 -4.93 5.15 15.68
N VAL A 127 -4.22 4.68 14.66
CA VAL A 127 -2.92 5.24 14.26
C VAL A 127 -3.06 6.69 13.81
N ILE A 128 -4.04 6.98 12.95
CA ILE A 128 -4.27 8.33 12.43
C ILE A 128 -4.67 9.28 13.55
N LEU A 129 -5.63 8.90 14.40
CA LEU A 129 -6.05 9.76 15.50
C LEU A 129 -4.92 9.97 16.53
N SER A 130 -4.10 8.95 16.81
CA SER A 130 -2.93 9.09 17.70
C SER A 130 -1.93 10.11 17.15
N LEU A 131 -1.67 10.10 15.84
CA LEU A 131 -0.77 11.06 15.20
C LEU A 131 -1.35 12.49 15.16
N ILE A 132 -2.67 12.61 14.95
CA ILE A 132 -3.39 13.89 15.02
C ILE A 132 -3.31 14.46 16.44
N ALA A 133 -3.62 13.65 17.45
CA ALA A 133 -3.65 14.05 18.84
C ALA A 133 -2.26 14.48 19.35
N LEU A 134 -1.19 13.84 18.87
CA LEU A 134 0.19 14.26 19.14
C LEU A 134 0.67 15.44 18.28
N ARG A 135 -0.11 15.87 17.29
CA ARG A 135 0.27 16.85 16.26
C ARG A 135 1.60 16.48 15.58
N SER A 136 1.76 15.20 15.23
CA SER A 136 2.90 14.70 14.43
C SER A 136 2.76 15.13 12.97
N PHE A 137 2.72 16.44 12.69
CA PHE A 137 2.32 17.03 11.41
C PHE A 137 3.47 17.31 10.44
N HIS A 138 4.68 16.88 10.78
CA HIS A 138 5.87 17.14 9.98
C HIS A 138 6.95 16.08 10.21
N GLU A 139 7.85 15.89 9.24
CA GLU A 139 8.96 14.92 9.34
C GLU A 139 9.98 15.27 10.43
N LYS A 140 10.04 16.55 10.83
CA LYS A 140 10.88 17.07 11.94
C LYS A 140 10.27 16.82 13.32
N THR A 141 8.99 16.47 13.39
CA THR A 141 8.27 16.12 14.62
C THR A 141 7.52 14.80 14.48
N PRO A 142 8.19 13.70 14.08
CA PRO A 142 7.53 12.43 13.83
C PRO A 142 7.29 11.70 15.16
N LEU A 143 6.26 10.85 15.20
CA LEU A 143 6.15 9.85 16.23
C LEU A 143 7.24 8.79 15.99
N ASN A 144 8.14 8.63 16.96
CA ASN A 144 9.30 7.75 16.86
C ASN A 144 9.15 6.51 17.77
N ARG A 145 8.90 5.35 17.15
CA ARG A 145 8.74 4.05 17.85
C ARG A 145 10.06 3.38 18.23
N LYS A 146 11.19 3.97 17.87
CA LYS A 146 12.53 3.55 18.30
C LYS A 146 13.16 4.52 19.30
N ASN A 147 12.37 5.46 19.82
CA ASN A 147 12.80 6.35 20.89
C ASN A 147 12.98 5.59 22.21
N GLY A 148 13.41 6.28 23.27
CA GLY A 148 13.69 5.68 24.57
C GLY A 148 12.47 5.00 25.22
N LYS A 149 12.72 4.07 26.15
CA LYS A 149 11.68 3.26 26.83
C LYS A 149 10.51 4.09 27.39
N LYS A 150 10.80 5.26 27.97
CA LYS A 150 9.78 6.19 28.50
C LYS A 150 8.86 6.74 27.41
N ALA A 151 9.42 7.08 26.25
CA ALA A 151 8.65 7.54 25.10
C ALA A 151 7.74 6.42 24.58
N ILE A 152 8.27 5.20 24.45
CA ILE A 152 7.48 4.04 24.01
C ILE A 152 6.31 3.75 24.97
N GLN A 153 6.53 3.85 26.28
CA GLN A 153 5.46 3.69 27.27
C GLN A 153 4.38 4.77 27.12
N ASN A 154 4.76 6.02 26.87
CA ASN A 154 3.80 7.11 26.61
C ASN A 154 3.06 6.92 25.29
N ILE A 155 3.73 6.46 24.23
CA ILE A 155 3.07 6.12 22.97
C ILE A 155 2.04 5.01 23.19
N HIS A 156 2.38 3.98 23.97
CA HIS A 156 1.44 2.92 24.30
C HIS A 156 0.21 3.45 25.04
N GLU A 157 0.40 4.33 26.03
CA GLU A 157 -0.70 4.97 26.76
C GLU A 157 -1.60 5.80 25.83
N ILE A 158 -1.01 6.54 24.89
CA ILE A 158 -1.77 7.31 23.89
C ILE A 158 -2.61 6.38 23.02
N ILE A 159 -2.05 5.27 22.56
CA ILE A 159 -2.78 4.27 21.77
C ILE A 159 -3.97 3.74 22.58
N LEU A 160 -3.77 3.36 23.85
CA LEU A 160 -4.83 2.87 24.72
C LEU A 160 -5.94 3.91 24.91
N LYS A 161 -5.59 5.16 25.22
CA LYS A 161 -6.55 6.28 25.34
C LYS A 161 -7.29 6.53 24.02
N THR A 162 -6.61 6.39 22.89
CA THR A 162 -7.21 6.55 21.56
C THR A 162 -8.20 5.44 21.26
N ILE A 163 -7.87 4.19 21.60
CA ILE A 163 -8.78 3.04 21.46
C ILE A 163 -10.03 3.25 22.33
N GLU A 164 -9.85 3.62 23.60
CA GLU A 164 -10.94 3.90 24.52
C GLU A 164 -11.84 5.03 24.00
N PHE A 165 -11.25 6.13 23.55
CA PHE A 165 -11.98 7.26 22.99
C PHE A 165 -12.79 6.86 21.75
N LEU A 166 -12.19 6.11 20.82
CA LEU A 166 -12.87 5.65 19.60
C LEU A 166 -13.98 4.64 19.90
N ASN A 167 -13.78 3.71 20.84
CA ASN A 167 -14.82 2.77 21.29
C ASN A 167 -16.08 3.51 21.77
N ASN A 168 -15.90 4.64 22.45
CA ASN A 168 -17.01 5.44 22.98
C ASN A 168 -17.61 6.40 21.96
N SER A 169 -16.84 6.79 20.93
CA SER A 169 -17.24 7.85 19.98
C SER A 169 -17.67 7.32 18.62
N ILE A 170 -17.37 6.07 18.28
CA ILE A 170 -17.66 5.48 16.97
C ILE A 170 -18.42 4.17 17.16
N GLU A 171 -19.64 4.15 16.63
CA GLU A 171 -20.48 2.96 16.64
C GLU A 171 -19.81 1.80 15.87
N GLY A 172 -19.77 0.62 16.49
CA GLY A 172 -19.26 -0.61 15.88
C GLY A 172 -17.74 -0.72 15.78
N PHE A 173 -16.98 0.28 16.26
CA PHE A 173 -15.52 0.22 16.32
C PHE A 173 -15.07 -0.91 17.26
N LYS A 174 -14.19 -1.79 16.78
CA LYS A 174 -13.67 -2.94 17.54
C LYS A 174 -12.19 -3.13 17.26
N TYR A 175 -11.35 -2.57 18.13
CA TYR A 175 -9.92 -2.83 18.11
C TYR A 175 -9.38 -3.06 19.51
N SER A 176 -8.59 -4.13 19.64
CA SER A 176 -7.77 -4.40 20.82
C SER A 176 -6.33 -4.60 20.39
N ILE A 177 -5.41 -4.27 21.29
CA ILE A 177 -4.00 -4.55 21.09
C ILE A 177 -3.80 -6.06 21.26
N PRO A 178 -3.06 -6.74 20.34
CA PRO A 178 -2.72 -8.14 20.51
C PRO A 178 -1.92 -8.39 21.79
N ASP A 179 -2.21 -9.47 22.51
CA ASP A 179 -1.46 -9.85 23.72
C ASP A 179 0.03 -10.07 23.41
N GLU A 180 0.88 -9.48 24.26
CA GLU A 180 2.34 -9.50 24.14
C GLU A 180 2.86 -10.94 24.13
N THR A 181 3.39 -11.39 22.99
CA THR A 181 4.16 -12.64 22.96
C THR A 181 5.56 -12.51 22.38
N ARG A 182 5.87 -11.50 21.55
CA ARG A 182 7.24 -11.24 21.04
C ARG A 182 7.59 -9.80 20.61
N GLU A 183 6.60 -8.93 20.40
CA GLU A 183 6.81 -7.60 19.80
C GLU A 183 6.18 -6.52 20.70
N SER A 184 6.79 -5.33 20.77
CA SER A 184 6.22 -4.21 21.52
C SER A 184 4.78 -3.93 21.06
N PRO A 185 3.81 -3.73 21.98
CA PRO A 185 2.44 -3.32 21.67
C PRO A 185 2.35 -2.16 20.68
N VAL A 186 3.27 -1.21 20.78
CA VAL A 186 3.35 -0.06 19.87
C VAL A 186 3.71 -0.52 18.47
N ASN A 187 4.71 -1.40 18.33
CA ASN A 187 5.13 -1.90 17.03
C ASN A 187 4.05 -2.78 16.39
N SER A 188 3.33 -3.59 17.16
CA SER A 188 2.24 -4.41 16.63
C SER A 188 1.11 -3.56 16.04
N VAL A 189 0.80 -2.41 16.66
CA VAL A 189 -0.19 -1.42 16.16
C VAL A 189 0.29 -0.72 14.88
N PHE A 190 1.59 -0.52 14.70
CA PHE A 190 2.13 0.09 13.48
C PHE A 190 2.58 -0.91 12.40
N ALA A 191 2.61 -2.20 12.73
CA ALA A 191 3.00 -3.24 11.81
C ALA A 191 1.96 -3.41 10.68
N ARG A 192 2.46 -3.66 9.46
CA ARG A 192 1.66 -4.04 8.28
C ARG A 192 0.58 -3.00 7.89
N LEU A 193 0.82 -1.72 8.14
CA LEU A 193 -0.01 -0.61 7.65
C LEU A 193 0.25 -0.29 6.16
N VAL A 194 0.27 -1.34 5.31
CA VAL A 194 0.72 -1.25 3.92
C VAL A 194 -0.19 -0.36 3.07
N ASN A 195 -1.49 -0.37 3.37
CA ASN A 195 -2.49 0.38 2.61
C ASN A 195 -2.76 1.77 3.20
N LEU A 196 -2.29 2.06 4.43
CA LEU A 196 -2.56 3.33 5.10
C LEU A 196 -2.09 4.57 4.29
N PRO A 197 -0.91 4.57 3.64
CA PRO A 197 -0.55 5.64 2.73
C PRO A 197 -1.56 5.84 1.59
N GLN A 198 -2.10 4.77 1.00
CA GLN A 198 -3.09 4.88 -0.07
C GLN A 198 -4.45 5.37 0.45
N ASN A 199 -4.90 4.82 1.59
CA ASN A 199 -6.16 5.17 2.23
C ASN A 199 -6.20 6.64 2.69
N THR A 200 -5.03 7.20 3.01
CA THR A 200 -4.86 8.61 3.42
C THR A 200 -4.39 9.51 2.28
N ARG A 201 -4.41 9.06 1.01
CA ARG A 201 -3.92 9.86 -0.14
C ARG A 201 -2.49 10.39 0.05
N ARG A 202 -1.65 9.57 0.66
CA ARG A 202 -0.24 9.80 1.04
C ARG A 202 -0.03 10.94 2.03
N ILE A 203 -1.05 11.34 2.78
CA ILE A 203 -0.89 12.24 3.92
C ILE A 203 -0.15 11.51 5.04
N TYR A 204 -0.48 10.25 5.33
CA TYR A 204 0.34 9.43 6.23
C TYR A 204 1.68 9.09 5.57
N LYS A 205 2.76 9.36 6.31
CA LYS A 205 4.13 9.03 5.94
C LYS A 205 4.77 8.16 7.02
N PHE A 206 5.70 7.31 6.59
CA PHE A 206 6.49 6.50 7.50
C PHE A 206 7.89 6.23 6.94
N ASN A 207 8.85 6.08 7.84
CA ASN A 207 10.18 5.56 7.58
C ASN A 207 10.37 4.32 8.46
N GLU A 208 10.23 3.14 7.86
CA GLU A 208 10.29 1.87 8.59
C GLU A 208 11.66 1.60 9.20
N LYS A 209 12.73 2.01 8.51
CA LYS A 209 14.10 1.86 9.00
C LYS A 209 14.32 2.64 10.29
N GLU A 210 13.77 3.84 10.39
CA GLU A 210 13.87 4.70 11.58
C GLU A 210 12.73 4.48 12.59
N GLY A 211 11.67 3.76 12.22
CA GLY A 211 10.48 3.60 13.05
C GLY A 211 9.71 4.90 13.26
N LYS A 212 9.82 5.84 12.33
CA LYS A 212 9.20 7.17 12.39
C LYS A 212 7.93 7.23 11.55
N SER A 213 6.90 7.89 12.06
CA SER A 213 5.64 8.13 11.33
C SER A 213 5.12 9.53 11.60
N TRP A 214 4.58 10.18 10.58
CA TRP A 214 4.01 11.52 10.66
C TRP A 214 2.89 11.72 9.63
N LEU A 215 2.19 12.84 9.72
CA LEU A 215 1.18 13.27 8.79
C LEU A 215 1.71 14.50 8.04
N ASP A 216 1.77 14.43 6.73
CA ASP A 216 2.23 15.51 5.85
C ASP A 216 1.13 16.57 5.68
N ILE A 217 0.91 17.34 6.74
CA ILE A 217 -0.18 18.33 6.85
C ILE A 217 0.38 19.76 6.95
N TYR A 218 1.57 19.94 7.52
CA TYR A 218 2.20 21.25 7.63
C TYR A 218 2.80 21.70 6.29
N ASP A 219 2.39 22.87 5.80
CA ASP A 219 2.95 23.55 4.65
C ASP A 219 4.08 24.46 5.14
N GLU A 220 5.34 24.00 5.00
CA GLU A 220 6.51 24.76 5.47
C GLU A 220 6.66 26.10 4.74
N GLU A 221 6.28 26.17 3.46
CA GLU A 221 6.41 27.40 2.66
C GLU A 221 5.45 28.49 3.16
N LYS A 222 4.24 28.11 3.55
CA LYS A 222 3.24 29.02 4.09
C LYS A 222 3.30 29.19 5.60
N GLY A 223 4.02 28.31 6.29
CA GLY A 223 4.05 28.24 7.75
C GLY A 223 2.67 27.94 8.35
N MET A 224 1.87 27.07 7.71
CA MET A 224 0.48 26.81 8.10
C MET A 224 0.12 25.33 8.05
N ILE A 225 -0.82 24.92 8.91
CA ILE A 225 -1.43 23.58 8.85
C ILE A 225 -2.48 23.56 7.74
N SER A 226 -2.41 22.57 6.86
CA SER A 226 -3.46 22.32 5.86
C SER A 226 -4.73 21.80 6.54
N GLU A 227 -5.67 22.70 6.83
CA GLU A 227 -6.98 22.33 7.40
C GLU A 227 -7.76 21.38 6.48
N GLU A 228 -7.56 21.48 5.16
CA GLU A 228 -8.14 20.55 4.19
C GLU A 228 -7.68 19.11 4.45
N LYS A 229 -6.36 18.86 4.46
CA LYS A 229 -5.78 17.53 4.73
C LYS A 229 -6.18 17.01 6.11
N LEU A 230 -6.16 17.88 7.12
CA LEU A 230 -6.53 17.50 8.48
C LEU A 230 -8.02 17.17 8.60
N SER A 231 -8.90 17.96 7.99
CA SER A 231 -10.35 17.69 7.95
C SER A 231 -10.67 16.38 7.24
N TYR A 232 -9.97 16.07 6.13
CA TYR A 232 -10.11 14.79 5.43
C TYR A 232 -9.72 13.60 6.32
N LEU A 233 -8.60 13.69 7.07
CA LEU A 233 -8.22 12.61 7.98
C LEU A 233 -9.19 12.44 9.15
N LEU A 234 -9.69 13.54 9.71
CA LEU A 234 -10.70 13.48 10.78
C LEU A 234 -12.00 12.88 10.25
N TRP A 235 -12.44 13.26 9.05
CA TRP A 235 -13.58 12.62 8.37
C TRP A 235 -13.33 11.13 8.11
N LYS A 236 -12.11 10.72 7.74
CA LYS A 236 -11.76 9.30 7.58
C LYS A 236 -11.87 8.50 8.88
N VAL A 237 -11.61 9.14 10.02
CA VAL A 237 -11.72 8.51 11.34
C VAL A 237 -13.19 8.44 11.77
N PHE A 238 -13.89 9.57 11.76
CA PHE A 238 -15.19 9.74 12.42
C PHE A 238 -16.40 9.77 11.48
N GLY A 239 -16.20 9.96 10.18
CA GLY A 239 -17.26 10.18 9.20
C GLY A 239 -17.73 11.64 9.10
N GLY A 240 -18.86 11.86 8.43
CA GLY A 240 -19.37 13.20 8.09
C GLY A 240 -20.39 13.80 9.05
N ASN A 241 -21.01 13.01 9.93
CA ASN A 241 -22.11 13.46 10.78
C ASN A 241 -21.65 13.61 12.24
N LEU A 242 -20.90 14.68 12.54
CA LEU A 242 -20.45 14.98 13.90
C LEU A 242 -21.28 16.12 14.50
N SER A 243 -21.90 15.85 15.65
CA SER A 243 -22.54 16.92 16.43
C SER A 243 -21.51 17.90 16.97
N PHE A 244 -21.93 19.12 17.33
CA PHE A 244 -21.04 20.10 17.96
C PHE A 244 -20.42 19.57 19.27
N GLU A 245 -21.18 18.76 20.02
CA GLU A 245 -20.71 18.13 21.24
C GLU A 245 -19.59 17.11 20.95
N ASP A 246 -19.74 16.29 19.91
CA ASP A 246 -18.70 15.34 19.48
C ASP A 246 -17.44 16.07 19.02
N GLN A 247 -17.59 17.15 18.25
CA GLN A 247 -16.46 17.97 17.81
C GLN A 247 -15.69 18.53 19.01
N THR A 248 -16.41 19.04 20.02
CA THR A 248 -15.81 19.56 21.26
C THR A 248 -15.06 18.47 22.04
N LYS A 249 -15.65 17.26 22.11
CA LYS A 249 -15.00 16.09 22.74
C LYS A 249 -13.72 15.68 22.01
N ILE A 250 -13.74 15.65 20.67
CA ILE A 250 -12.58 15.28 19.85
C ILE A 250 -11.45 16.31 20.02
N ASP A 251 -11.75 17.61 19.94
CA ASP A 251 -10.76 18.67 20.14
C ASP A 251 -10.14 18.61 21.54
N SER A 252 -10.98 18.46 22.58
CA SER A 252 -10.55 18.31 23.96
C SER A 252 -9.66 17.08 24.18
N PHE A 253 -10.02 15.94 23.57
CA PHE A 253 -9.22 14.73 23.60
C PHE A 253 -7.82 14.96 22.98
N CYS A 254 -7.77 15.53 21.78
CA CYS A 254 -6.51 15.78 21.08
C CYS A 254 -5.61 16.73 21.88
N ASN A 255 -6.17 17.80 22.41
CA ASN A 255 -5.43 18.79 23.21
C ASN A 255 -4.91 18.17 24.52
N ASN A 256 -5.72 17.35 25.20
CA ASN A 256 -5.29 16.66 26.42
C ASN A 256 -4.11 15.71 26.16
N ILE A 257 -4.19 14.90 25.09
CA ILE A 257 -3.11 14.01 24.69
C ILE A 257 -1.83 14.80 24.44
N LEU A 258 -1.91 15.88 23.66
CA LEU A 258 -0.76 16.73 23.36
C LEU A 258 -0.11 17.28 24.63
N TYR A 259 -0.87 17.97 25.48
CA TYR A 259 -0.34 18.62 26.68
C TYR A 259 0.24 17.61 27.68
N THR A 260 -0.38 16.44 27.79
CA THR A 260 0.07 15.39 28.72
C THR A 260 1.35 14.71 28.23
N HIS A 261 1.44 14.40 26.93
CA HIS A 261 2.46 13.46 26.44
C HIS A 261 3.58 14.06 25.59
N LYS A 262 3.42 15.27 25.01
CA LYS A 262 4.41 15.87 24.09
C LYS A 262 5.85 15.78 24.60
N ASN A 263 6.06 16.21 25.85
CA ASN A 263 7.39 16.30 26.47
C ASN A 263 8.02 14.93 26.79
N TYR A 264 7.27 13.84 26.66
CA TYR A 264 7.74 12.49 26.93
C TYR A 264 7.92 11.65 25.66
N VAL A 265 7.19 11.99 24.60
CA VAL A 265 7.19 11.25 23.33
C VAL A 265 8.29 11.72 22.40
N TYR A 266 8.50 13.04 22.31
CA TYR A 266 9.48 13.65 21.41
C TYR A 266 10.85 13.75 22.07
N SER A 267 11.89 13.46 21.30
CA SER A 267 13.28 13.73 21.67
C SER A 267 13.54 15.24 21.78
N LEU A 268 14.68 15.63 22.38
CA LEU A 268 15.03 17.04 22.55
C LEU A 268 15.15 17.78 21.20
N GLU A 269 15.69 17.10 20.19
CA GLU A 269 15.80 17.62 18.82
C GLU A 269 14.41 17.82 18.18
N GLU A 270 13.53 16.82 18.30
CA GLU A 270 12.16 16.90 17.80
C GLU A 270 11.35 17.99 18.52
N LEU A 271 11.53 18.14 19.84
CA LEU A 271 10.90 19.20 20.65
C LEU A 271 11.36 20.59 20.23
N THR A 272 12.64 20.75 19.87
CA THR A 272 13.19 22.03 19.39
C THR A 272 12.51 22.47 18.09
N ASN A 273 12.09 21.51 17.26
CA ASN A 273 11.34 21.76 16.02
C ASN A 273 9.82 21.77 16.23
N PHE A 274 9.33 21.55 17.45
CA PHE A 274 7.90 21.42 17.72
C PHE A 274 7.23 22.78 17.88
N ILE A 275 6.70 23.31 16.78
CA ILE A 275 5.93 24.56 16.76
C ILE A 275 4.43 24.33 16.99
N PHE A 276 3.95 23.09 16.90
CA PHE A 276 2.51 22.81 16.88
C PHE A 276 1.83 22.97 18.25
N ALA A 277 2.53 23.44 19.29
CA ALA A 277 1.93 23.81 20.57
C ALA A 277 1.64 25.32 20.67
N ASP A 278 2.09 26.09 19.68
CA ASP A 278 1.97 27.54 19.66
C ASP A 278 0.51 27.98 19.47
N ILE A 279 0.21 29.19 19.95
CA ILE A 279 -1.15 29.75 19.96
C ILE A 279 -1.78 29.78 18.56
N CYS A 280 -0.96 30.00 17.52
CA CYS A 280 -1.41 30.02 16.13
C CYS A 280 -2.01 28.70 15.65
N TYR A 281 -1.66 27.57 16.30
CA TYR A 281 -2.14 26.24 15.94
C TYR A 281 -3.14 25.68 16.95
N GLN A 282 -3.50 26.45 17.99
CA GLN A 282 -4.37 25.97 19.07
C GLN A 282 -5.73 25.50 18.54
N ASN A 283 -6.28 26.20 17.55
CA ASN A 283 -7.60 25.92 16.98
C ASN A 283 -7.56 25.02 15.73
N ALA A 284 -6.40 24.49 15.34
CA ALA A 284 -6.26 23.77 14.07
C ALA A 284 -7.18 22.54 13.97
N ILE A 285 -7.34 21.79 15.08
CA ILE A 285 -8.25 20.64 15.14
C ILE A 285 -9.70 21.09 15.04
N SER A 286 -10.14 22.00 15.92
CA SER A 286 -11.51 22.55 15.91
C SER A 286 -11.92 23.14 14.55
N ASN A 287 -11.06 23.97 13.93
CA ASN A 287 -11.31 24.51 12.59
C ASN A 287 -11.48 23.40 11.55
N SER A 288 -10.63 22.37 11.60
CA SER A 288 -10.69 21.24 10.67
C SER A 288 -11.91 20.35 10.89
N LEU A 289 -12.38 20.21 12.14
CA LEU A 289 -13.63 19.50 12.46
C LEU A 289 -14.84 20.23 11.86
N PHE A 290 -14.89 21.55 11.94
CA PHE A 290 -15.96 22.35 11.33
C PHE A 290 -16.03 22.14 9.81
N LYS A 291 -14.87 22.06 9.16
CA LYS A 291 -14.74 21.81 7.72
C LYS A 291 -15.17 20.41 7.27
N ILE A 292 -15.35 19.45 8.19
CA ILE A 292 -15.86 18.13 7.82
C ILE A 292 -17.26 18.23 7.23
N ALA A 293 -18.15 19.00 7.88
CA ALA A 293 -19.53 19.15 7.42
C ALA A 293 -19.57 19.82 6.03
N GLU A 294 -18.77 20.87 5.85
CA GLU A 294 -18.66 21.65 4.60
C GLU A 294 -18.17 20.80 3.42
N ASN A 295 -17.24 19.86 3.68
CA ASN A 295 -16.57 19.09 2.62
C ASN A 295 -16.98 17.61 2.58
N SER A 296 -17.96 17.18 3.38
CA SER A 296 -18.38 15.77 3.48
C SER A 296 -18.72 15.15 2.13
N ALA A 297 -19.45 15.87 1.27
CA ALA A 297 -19.79 15.43 -0.08
C ALA A 297 -18.55 15.27 -0.98
N LEU A 298 -17.61 16.20 -0.89
CA LEU A 298 -16.33 16.13 -1.62
C LEU A 298 -15.53 14.90 -1.17
N TRP A 299 -15.46 14.65 0.14
CA TRP A 299 -14.76 13.49 0.69
C TRP A 299 -15.39 12.17 0.25
N GLU A 300 -16.71 12.09 0.27
CA GLU A 300 -17.41 10.92 -0.27
C GLU A 300 -17.15 10.72 -1.76
N GLU A 301 -17.10 11.78 -2.56
CA GLU A 301 -16.79 11.69 -3.99
C GLU A 301 -15.36 11.20 -4.21
N LEU A 302 -14.40 11.76 -3.47
CA LEU A 302 -13.01 11.32 -3.50
C LEU A 302 -12.84 9.83 -3.16
N ASP A 303 -13.68 9.28 -2.29
CA ASP A 303 -13.70 7.85 -1.95
C ASP A 303 -14.53 7.01 -2.94
N LYS A 304 -15.53 7.59 -3.61
CA LYS A 304 -16.41 6.92 -4.59
C LYS A 304 -15.81 6.84 -5.99
N ALA A 305 -14.82 7.67 -6.33
CA ALA A 305 -14.25 7.83 -7.68
C ALA A 305 -13.67 6.55 -8.34
N LYS A 306 -13.82 5.38 -7.73
CA LYS A 306 -13.42 4.06 -8.26
C LYS A 306 -14.47 2.95 -8.21
N LYS A 307 -15.74 3.24 -7.90
CA LYS A 307 -16.83 2.26 -8.01
C LYS A 307 -17.52 2.22 -9.38
N LYS A 308 -16.92 2.77 -10.44
CA LYS A 308 -17.39 2.51 -11.81
C LYS A 308 -16.74 1.20 -12.28
N LYS A 309 -17.54 0.12 -12.14
CA LYS A 309 -17.29 -1.22 -12.68
C LYS A 309 -17.06 -1.19 -14.19
#